data_AF-A0A2V8CHL2-F1
#
_entry.id   AF-A0A2V8CHL2-F1
#
_cell.length_a   1.000
_cell.length_b   1.000
_cell.length_c   1.000
_cell.angle_alpha   90.00
_cell.angle_beta   90.00
_cell.angle_gamma   90.00
#
_symmetry.space_group_name_H-M   'P 1'
#
loop_
_entity.id
_entity.type
_entity.pdbx_description
1 polymer ?
#
loop_
_entity_poly.entity_id
_entity_poly.type
_entity_poly.pdbx_seq_one_letter_code
_entity_poly.pdbx_strand_id
1 'polypeptide(L)'
;MAGTLFVVATPIGNLDDITLRALKILRDVSVIAAEDTRRTAHLLARHAIATPTTSLHEHNEAKKSASLVARLERGDHVALVSDAGTPTVSDPGRRLIRDAVAAGIRVEPIP
;
A
#
# COMPACT_ATOMS: atom_id res chain seq x y z
N MET A 1 -9.35 -16.75 6.69
CA MET A 1 -7.92 -16.76 6.31
C MET A 1 -7.45 -15.32 6.34
N ALA A 2 -6.24 -15.04 6.83
CA ALA A 2 -5.72 -13.67 6.83
C ALA A 2 -5.55 -13.17 5.38
N GLY A 3 -5.65 -11.86 5.20
CA GLY A 3 -5.45 -11.18 3.92
C GLY A 3 -3.99 -11.13 3.52
N THR A 4 -3.67 -10.29 2.53
CA THR A 4 -2.32 -10.10 2.01
C THR A 4 -2.00 -8.62 1.96
N LEU A 5 -0.81 -8.27 2.44
CA LEU A 5 -0.25 -6.93 2.30
C LEU A 5 0.55 -6.90 0.99
N PHE A 6 0.05 -6.19 -0.01
CA PHE A 6 0.75 -5.98 -1.27
C PHE A 6 1.60 -4.71 -1.18
N VAL A 7 2.90 -4.81 -1.45
CA VAL A 7 3.79 -3.65 -1.52
C VAL A 7 3.92 -3.27 -2.98
N VAL A 8 3.29 -2.17 -3.37
CA VAL A 8 3.18 -1.74 -4.77
C VAL A 8 4.09 -0.53 -5.00
N ALA A 9 5.08 -0.69 -5.86
CA ALA A 9 5.90 0.42 -6.33
C ALA A 9 5.11 1.28 -7.33
N THR A 10 5.21 2.60 -7.21
CA THR A 10 4.69 3.52 -8.24
C THR A 10 5.82 3.99 -9.14
N PRO A 11 5.60 4.17 -10.46
CA PRO A 11 6.64 4.67 -11.34
C PRO A 11 7.17 6.06 -10.95
N ILE A 12 8.47 6.27 -11.17
CA ILE A 12 9.09 7.59 -11.08
C ILE A 12 8.82 8.33 -12.38
N GLY A 13 7.93 9.32 -12.33
CA GLY A 13 7.58 10.14 -13.48
C GLY A 13 6.33 9.64 -14.20
N ASN A 14 6.47 8.75 -15.19
CA ASN A 14 5.36 8.39 -16.07
C ASN A 14 4.41 7.39 -15.40
N LEU A 15 3.19 7.84 -15.08
CA LEU A 15 2.16 6.99 -14.48
C LEU A 15 1.75 5.81 -15.37
N ASP A 16 1.97 5.88 -16.68
CA ASP A 16 1.66 4.79 -17.61
C ASP A 16 2.63 3.59 -17.51
N ASP A 17 3.77 3.76 -16.82
CA ASP A 17 4.74 2.68 -16.62
C ASP A 17 4.31 1.70 -15.50
N ILE A 18 3.14 1.93 -14.87
CA ILE A 18 2.59 1.04 -13.85
C ILE A 18 2.18 -0.30 -14.46
N THR A 19 2.52 -1.40 -13.80
CA THR A 19 2.23 -2.74 -14.32
C THR A 19 0.74 -3.06 -14.26
N LEU A 20 0.26 -3.89 -15.20
CA LEU A 20 -1.12 -4.41 -15.16
C LEU A 20 -1.42 -5.16 -13.86
N ARG A 21 -0.40 -5.80 -13.27
CA ARG A 21 -0.51 -6.49 -11.98
C ARG A 21 -0.73 -5.52 -10.83
N ALA A 22 0.03 -4.42 -10.78
CA ALA A 22 -0.18 -3.37 -9.79
C ALA A 22 -1.59 -2.77 -9.91
N LEU A 23 -2.04 -2.44 -11.12
CA LEU A 23 -3.41 -1.92 -11.34
C LEU A 23 -4.50 -2.88 -10.88
N LYS A 24 -4.34 -4.18 -11.16
CA LYS A 24 -5.29 -5.20 -10.69
C LYS A 24 -5.37 -5.23 -9.17
N ILE A 25 -4.22 -5.26 -8.50
CA ILE A 25 -4.15 -5.31 -7.04
C ILE A 25 -4.76 -4.06 -6.41
N LEU A 26 -4.45 -2.87 -6.94
CA LEU A 26 -5.01 -1.63 -6.43
C LEU A 26 -6.55 -1.58 -6.56
N ARG A 27 -7.15 -2.28 -7.53
CA ARG A 27 -8.62 -2.44 -7.64
C ARG A 27 -9.20 -3.46 -6.67
N ASP A 28 -8.49 -4.55 -6.42
CA ASP A 28 -9.02 -5.70 -5.68
C ASP A 28 -8.85 -5.57 -4.15
N VAL A 29 -7.94 -4.72 -3.67
CA VAL A 29 -7.70 -4.53 -2.23
C VAL A 29 -8.82 -3.74 -1.54
N SER A 30 -9.04 -4.00 -0.25
CA SER A 30 -10.06 -3.31 0.54
C SER A 30 -9.67 -1.87 0.92
N VAL A 31 -8.37 -1.53 0.86
CA VAL A 31 -7.83 -0.18 1.12
C VAL A 31 -6.40 -0.05 0.59
N ILE A 32 -6.07 1.17 0.17
CA ILE A 32 -4.72 1.56 -0.24
C ILE A 32 -4.13 2.47 0.84
N ALA A 33 -3.08 2.03 1.52
CA ALA A 33 -2.26 2.85 2.38
C ALA A 33 -1.19 3.55 1.53
N ALA A 34 -1.18 4.88 1.54
CA ALA A 34 -0.27 5.67 0.71
C ALA A 34 0.41 6.76 1.54
N GLU A 35 1.66 7.06 1.20
CA GLU A 35 2.40 8.19 1.76
C GLU A 35 1.77 9.53 1.34
N ASP A 36 1.76 9.83 0.04
CA ASP A 36 1.01 10.95 -0.52
C ASP A 36 -0.31 10.47 -1.15
N THR A 37 -1.38 10.63 -0.40
CA THR A 37 -2.75 10.30 -0.86
C THR A 37 -3.21 11.15 -2.06
N ARG A 38 -2.66 12.35 -2.29
CA ARG A 38 -3.02 13.21 -3.44
C ARG A 38 -2.38 12.69 -4.71
N ARG A 39 -1.09 12.32 -4.66
CA ARG A 39 -0.40 11.69 -5.79
C ARG A 39 -1.06 10.36 -6.13
N THR A 40 -1.34 9.55 -5.11
CA THR A 40 -2.03 8.28 -5.28
C THR A 40 -3.42 8.48 -5.88
N ALA A 41 -4.20 9.47 -5.41
CA ALA A 41 -5.51 9.77 -5.98
C ALA A 41 -5.45 10.10 -7.48
N HIS A 42 -4.40 10.79 -7.95
CA HIS A 42 -4.22 11.09 -9.37
C HIS A 42 -3.99 9.82 -10.21
N LEU A 43 -3.14 8.91 -9.72
CA LEU A 43 -2.93 7.60 -10.33
C LEU A 43 -4.24 6.79 -10.38
N LEU A 44 -4.95 6.71 -9.26
CA LEU A 44 -6.20 5.94 -9.17
C LEU A 44 -7.28 6.51 -10.11
N ALA A 45 -7.41 7.84 -10.17
CA ALA A 45 -8.36 8.52 -11.06
C ALA A 45 -8.07 8.22 -12.53
N ARG A 46 -6.80 8.26 -12.96
CA ARG A 46 -6.38 7.94 -14.35
C ARG A 46 -6.80 6.54 -14.77
N HIS A 47 -6.80 5.58 -13.84
CA HIS A 47 -7.15 4.18 -14.11
C HIS A 47 -8.54 3.77 -13.61
N ALA A 48 -9.40 4.75 -13.29
CA ALA A 48 -10.76 4.56 -12.79
C ALA A 48 -10.86 3.60 -11.58
N ILE A 49 -9.91 3.69 -10.66
CA ILE A 49 -9.86 2.87 -9.45
C ILE A 49 -10.57 3.61 -8.31
N ALA A 50 -11.63 3.02 -7.76
CA ALA A 50 -12.46 3.61 -6.71
C ALA A 50 -12.08 3.17 -5.28
N THR A 51 -11.01 2.37 -5.15
CA THR A 51 -10.56 1.83 -3.88
C THR A 51 -10.22 2.95 -2.88
N PRO A 52 -10.72 2.88 -1.63
CA PRO A 52 -10.48 3.94 -0.66
C PRO A 52 -9.00 4.02 -0.27
N THR A 53 -8.49 5.25 -0.16
CA THR A 53 -7.12 5.54 0.26
C THR A 53 -7.06 5.94 1.72
N THR A 54 -5.98 5.59 2.41
CA THR A 54 -5.65 6.09 3.75
C THR A 54 -4.21 6.56 3.79
N SER A 55 -3.95 7.67 4.49
CA SER A 55 -2.59 8.17 4.63
C SER A 55 -1.78 7.32 5.61
N LEU A 56 -0.54 7.04 5.26
CA LEU A 56 0.46 6.38 6.10
C LEU A 56 1.77 7.16 5.98
N HIS A 57 2.09 7.95 6.99
CA HIS A 57 3.31 8.77 7.07
C HIS A 57 3.89 8.68 8.48
N GLU A 58 5.15 9.05 8.67
CA GLU A 58 5.91 8.82 9.92
C GLU A 58 5.13 9.19 11.20
N HIS A 59 4.50 10.37 11.23
CA HIS A 59 3.75 10.84 12.40
C HIS A 59 2.55 9.97 12.79
N ASN A 60 1.92 9.27 11.84
CA ASN A 60 0.72 8.46 12.08
C ASN A 60 0.97 6.95 11.95
N GLU A 61 2.17 6.55 11.54
CA GLU A 61 2.51 5.19 11.12
C GLU A 61 2.21 4.17 12.23
N ALA A 62 2.52 4.50 13.49
CA ALA A 62 2.27 3.61 14.62
C ALA A 62 0.79 3.24 14.80
N LYS A 63 -0.07 4.25 14.80
CA LYS A 63 -1.52 4.08 14.97
C LYS A 63 -2.15 3.42 13.74
N LYS A 64 -1.75 3.85 12.55
CA LYS A 64 -2.29 3.34 11.28
C LYS A 64 -1.86 1.90 11.01
N SER A 65 -0.62 1.54 11.31
CA SER A 65 -0.12 0.16 11.13
C SER A 65 -0.93 -0.83 11.95
N ALA A 66 -1.19 -0.55 13.24
CA ALA A 66 -2.04 -1.41 14.06
C ALA A 66 -3.44 -1.59 13.48
N SER A 67 -4.06 -0.50 12.99
CA SER A 67 -5.38 -0.57 12.36
C SER A 67 -5.38 -1.36 11.06
N LEU A 68 -4.33 -1.29 10.26
CA LEU A 68 -4.21 -2.00 8.98
C LEU A 68 -3.90 -3.48 9.19
N VAL A 69 -3.05 -3.82 10.16
CA VAL A 69 -2.80 -5.21 10.57
C VAL A 69 -4.09 -5.87 11.04
N ALA A 70 -4.89 -5.18 11.87
CA ALA A 70 -6.18 -5.71 12.29
C ALA A 70 -7.15 -5.96 11.11
N ARG A 71 -7.06 -5.18 10.02
CA ARG A 71 -7.83 -5.44 8.79
C ARG A 71 -7.33 -6.70 8.08
N LEU A 72 -6.02 -6.82 7.91
CA LEU A 72 -5.38 -7.98 7.31
C LEU A 72 -5.71 -9.27 8.07
N GLU A 73 -5.69 -9.25 9.40
CA GLU A 73 -6.10 -10.40 10.23
C GLU A 73 -7.56 -10.83 10.01
N ARG A 74 -8.45 -9.88 9.70
CA ARG A 74 -9.85 -10.14 9.36
C ARG A 74 -10.07 -10.66 7.94
N GLY A 75 -9.02 -10.72 7.13
CA GLY A 75 -9.09 -11.20 5.74
C GLY A 75 -9.13 -10.10 4.68
N ASP A 76 -9.09 -8.82 5.06
CA ASP A 76 -8.97 -7.74 4.07
C ASP A 76 -7.61 -7.78 3.38
N HIS A 77 -7.58 -7.58 2.08
CA HIS A 77 -6.33 -7.27 1.38
C HIS A 77 -6.01 -5.78 1.48
N VAL A 78 -4.74 -5.44 1.65
CA VAL A 78 -4.27 -4.05 1.77
C VAL A 78 -3.14 -3.84 0.77
N ALA A 79 -3.16 -2.74 0.02
CA ALA A 79 -2.00 -2.28 -0.73
C ALA A 79 -1.27 -1.19 0.06
N LEU A 80 0.05 -1.33 0.22
CA LEU A 80 0.96 -0.27 0.59
C LEU A 80 1.55 0.31 -0.70
N VAL A 81 1.20 1.55 -1.02
CA VAL A 81 1.78 2.32 -2.11
C VAL A 81 2.89 3.18 -1.55
N SER A 82 4.09 2.96 -2.05
CA SER A 82 5.26 3.78 -1.76
C SER A 82 5.63 4.58 -3.01
N ASP A 83 5.89 5.86 -2.80
CA ASP A 83 6.39 6.75 -3.85
C ASP A 83 7.83 6.33 -4.15
N ALA A 84 8.12 5.97 -5.40
CA ALA A 84 9.48 5.55 -5.74
C ALA A 84 10.47 6.73 -5.60
N GLY A 85 11.23 6.71 -4.50
CA GLY A 85 12.66 6.43 -4.54
C GLY A 85 12.87 5.02 -4.00
N THR A 86 14.00 4.38 -4.31
CA THR A 86 14.46 3.19 -3.57
C THR A 86 14.20 3.40 -2.07
N PRO A 87 13.66 2.43 -1.30
CA PRO A 87 13.47 2.61 0.13
C PRO A 87 14.82 2.73 0.84
N THR A 88 15.37 3.94 0.84
CA THR A 88 16.56 4.32 1.56
C THR A 88 16.13 4.75 2.95
N VAL A 89 16.05 3.78 3.85
CA VAL A 89 16.21 3.94 5.31
C VAL A 89 15.09 4.71 6.06
N SER A 90 14.28 5.56 5.40
CA SER A 90 13.34 6.51 6.03
C SER A 90 11.90 6.48 5.50
N ASP A 91 11.53 5.54 4.63
CA ASP A 91 10.19 5.58 4.04
C ASP A 91 9.09 5.08 4.99
N PRO A 92 7.95 5.80 5.08
CA PRO A 92 6.78 5.33 5.80
C PRO A 92 6.25 4.02 5.19
N GLY A 93 5.86 3.07 6.05
CA GLY A 93 5.40 1.74 5.65
C GLY A 93 6.27 0.60 6.18
N ARG A 94 7.51 0.87 6.58
CA ARG A 94 8.40 -0.14 7.20
C ARG A 94 7.78 -0.74 8.46
N ARG A 95 7.11 0.06 9.28
CA ARG A 95 6.43 -0.44 10.47
C ARG A 95 5.28 -1.37 10.10
N LEU A 96 4.47 -1.00 9.12
CA LEU A 96 3.35 -1.82 8.65
C LEU A 96 3.85 -3.18 8.13
N ILE A 97 4.91 -3.19 7.33
CA ILE A 97 5.52 -4.44 6.83
C ILE A 97 6.01 -5.29 8.00
N ARG A 98 6.77 -4.71 8.93
CA ARG A 98 7.28 -5.44 10.10
C ARG A 98 6.15 -6.02 10.94
N ASP A 99 5.13 -5.22 11.24
CA ASP A 99 4.01 -5.64 12.09
C ASP A 99 3.15 -6.71 11.38
N ALA A 100 3.00 -6.64 10.05
CA ALA A 100 2.35 -7.68 9.25
C ALA A 100 3.13 -9.01 9.26
N VAL A 101 4.46 -8.95 9.07
CA VAL A 101 5.33 -10.14 9.16
C VAL A 101 5.27 -10.74 10.56
N ALA A 102 5.30 -9.93 11.62
CA ALA A 102 5.21 -10.39 13.00
C ALA A 102 3.87 -11.09 13.31
N ALA A 103 2.78 -10.69 12.65
CA ALA A 103 1.47 -11.33 12.77
C ALA A 103 1.29 -12.54 11.83
N GLY A 104 2.33 -12.96 11.09
CA GLY A 104 2.24 -14.08 10.15
C GLY A 104 1.43 -13.79 8.87
N ILE A 105 1.20 -12.51 8.56
CA ILE A 105 0.48 -12.09 7.34
C ILE A 105 1.43 -12.18 6.14
N ARG A 106 0.90 -12.66 5.00
CA ARG A 106 1.63 -12.68 3.74
C ARG A 106 1.91 -11.25 3.27
N VAL A 107 3.18 -10.95 3.02
CA VAL A 107 3.63 -9.70 2.38
C VAL A 107 4.13 -10.04 0.98
N GLU A 108 3.59 -9.38 -0.04
CA GLU A 108 3.90 -9.67 -1.45
C GLU A 108 4.34 -8.40 -2.20
N PRO A 109 5.60 -8.33 -2.67
CA PRO A 109 6.08 -7.20 -3.46
C PRO A 109 5.60 -7.27 -4.91
N ILE A 110 5.16 -6.13 -5.43
CA ILE A 110 4.64 -5.95 -6.78
C ILE A 110 5.51 -4.93 -7.53
N PRO A 111 6.24 -5.37 -8.57
CA PRO A 111 7.03 -4.50 -9.43
C PRO A 111 6.14 -3.73 -10.41
#